data_AF-A0A183BME4-F1
#
_entry.id   AF-A0A183BME4-F1
#
_cell.length_a   1.000
_cell.length_b   1.000
_cell.length_c   1.000
_cell.angle_alpha   90.00
_cell.angle_beta   90.00
_cell.angle_gamma   90.00
#
_symmetry.space_group_name_H-M   'P 1'
#
loop_
_entity.id
_entity.type
_entity.pdbx_description
1 polymer ?
#
loop_
_entity_poly.entity_id
_entity_poly.type
_entity_poly.pdbx_seq_one_letter_code
_entity_poly.pdbx_strand_id
1 'polypeptide(L)'
;MPQEPHNRDCGSVLAERPVPKGKFGIFYYEVTILKEWGSGISIGLATKQMPLKHIVGWYEGTYAYGSSGILWGHAVEGSSHLDNGRPSICKFSEFGIGDVIGCGVNLATRQIIYTKNGQRLNTAQLFVDSATNLFPCVTLSDSGTNIEANFGPDFKFNIAADGI
;
A
#
# COMPACT_ATOMS: atom_id res chain seq x y z
N MET A 1 7.24 -9.46 -28.72
CA MET A 1 5.99 -8.97 -28.09
C MET A 1 6.15 -9.15 -26.59
N PRO A 2 5.92 -8.13 -25.75
CA PRO A 2 5.83 -8.36 -24.32
C PRO A 2 4.63 -9.28 -24.08
N GLN A 3 4.82 -10.35 -23.33
CA GLN A 3 3.71 -11.22 -22.95
C GLN A 3 2.81 -10.45 -21.97
N GLU A 4 1.51 -10.40 -22.25
CA GLU A 4 0.56 -9.87 -21.28
C GLU A 4 0.58 -10.78 -20.04
N PRO A 5 0.82 -10.22 -18.84
CA PRO A 5 0.80 -11.03 -17.63
C PRO A 5 -0.61 -11.59 -17.43
N HIS A 6 -0.71 -12.86 -17.04
CA HIS A 6 -1.95 -13.53 -16.66
C HIS A 6 -2.85 -12.58 -15.86
N ASN A 7 -3.93 -12.13 -16.50
CA ASN A 7 -4.88 -11.20 -15.90
C ASN A 7 -5.66 -11.96 -14.82
N ARG A 8 -5.18 -11.95 -13.57
CA ARG A 8 -6.07 -12.17 -12.44
C ARG A 8 -7.09 -11.03 -12.50
N ASP A 9 -8.37 -11.37 -12.57
CA ASP A 9 -9.43 -10.36 -12.51
C ASP A 9 -9.32 -9.61 -11.18
N CYS A 10 -8.70 -8.44 -11.22
CA CYS A 10 -8.54 -7.57 -10.06
C CYS A 10 -9.13 -6.19 -10.34
N GLY A 11 -9.57 -5.54 -9.26
CA GLY A 11 -10.08 -4.18 -9.28
C GLY A 11 -9.31 -3.32 -8.30
N SER A 12 -8.76 -2.22 -8.82
CA SER A 12 -8.14 -1.16 -8.03
C SER A 12 -9.03 0.07 -7.98
N VAL A 13 -9.09 0.67 -6.79
CA VAL A 13 -9.72 1.96 -6.57
C VAL A 13 -8.71 2.92 -5.95
N LEU A 14 -8.74 4.18 -6.40
CA LEU A 14 -7.94 5.25 -5.85
C LEU A 14 -8.86 6.22 -5.11
N ALA A 15 -8.37 6.82 -4.02
CA ALA A 15 -9.07 7.93 -3.40
C ALA A 15 -9.17 9.12 -4.37
N GLU A 16 -10.18 9.98 -4.15
CA GLU A 16 -10.45 11.13 -5.01
C GLU A 16 -9.27 12.14 -5.04
N ARG A 17 -8.62 12.34 -3.88
CA ARG A 17 -7.57 13.34 -3.69
C ARG A 17 -6.20 12.69 -3.48
N PRO A 18 -5.12 13.33 -3.98
CA PRO A 18 -3.78 12.82 -3.78
C PRO A 18 -3.31 13.05 -2.34
N VAL A 19 -2.25 12.33 -1.97
CA VAL A 19 -1.41 12.67 -0.83
C VAL A 19 -0.97 14.14 -0.96
N PRO A 20 -1.21 15.00 0.04
CA PRO A 20 -0.84 16.40 -0.01
C PRO A 20 0.65 16.61 -0.25
N LYS A 21 0.99 17.61 -1.06
CA LYS A 21 2.37 18.09 -1.22
C LYS A 21 2.69 19.10 -0.11
N GLY A 22 2.91 18.59 1.10
CA GLY A 22 3.35 19.38 2.24
C GLY A 22 4.83 19.21 2.52
N LYS A 23 5.41 20.11 3.34
CA LYS A 23 6.75 19.92 3.94
C LYS A 23 6.69 19.46 5.39
N PHE A 24 5.49 19.30 5.96
CA PHE A 24 5.27 19.00 7.36
C PHE A 24 4.06 18.08 7.52
N GLY A 25 4.06 17.28 8.59
CA GLY A 25 2.98 16.37 8.93
C GLY A 25 3.03 15.04 8.20
N ILE A 26 2.01 14.24 8.48
CA ILE A 26 1.87 12.88 7.99
C ILE A 26 0.51 12.79 7.31
N PHE A 27 0.52 12.28 6.09
CA PHE A 27 -0.69 11.77 5.47
C PHE A 27 -0.85 10.30 5.86
N TYR A 28 -2.05 9.89 6.27
CA TYR A 28 -2.29 8.52 6.73
C TYR A 28 -3.74 8.09 6.52
N TYR A 29 -3.94 6.82 6.22
CA TYR A 29 -5.25 6.18 6.18
C TYR A 29 -5.14 4.72 6.64
N GLU A 30 -6.24 4.17 7.14
CA GLU A 30 -6.35 2.77 7.53
C GLU A 30 -7.38 2.04 6.67
N VAL A 31 -7.19 0.74 6.51
CA VAL A 31 -8.11 -0.16 5.83
C VAL A 31 -8.39 -1.34 6.74
N THR A 32 -9.66 -1.54 7.08
CA THR A 32 -10.14 -2.69 7.84
C THR A 32 -10.59 -3.78 6.90
N ILE A 33 -10.09 -5.00 7.10
CA ILE A 33 -10.50 -6.16 6.29
C ILE A 33 -11.75 -6.78 6.90
N LEU A 34 -12.91 -6.58 6.27
CA LEU A 34 -14.20 -7.06 6.78
C LEU A 34 -14.49 -8.49 6.34
N LYS A 35 -14.11 -8.82 5.10
CA LYS A 35 -14.26 -10.14 4.51
C LYS A 35 -13.17 -10.34 3.48
N GLU A 36 -12.53 -11.49 3.48
CA GLU A 36 -11.47 -11.84 2.53
C GLU A 36 -11.69 -13.27 2.06
N TRP A 37 -11.44 -13.50 0.78
CA TRP A 37 -11.27 -14.83 0.21
C TRP A 37 -9.88 -14.90 -0.40
N GLY A 38 -9.08 -15.91 -0.05
CA GLY A 38 -7.72 -16.06 -0.60
C GLY A 38 -6.74 -15.00 -0.11
N SER A 39 -5.79 -14.62 -0.96
CA SER A 39 -4.69 -13.69 -0.66
C SER A 39 -4.53 -12.63 -1.76
N GLY A 40 -5.62 -11.91 -2.02
CA GLY A 40 -5.75 -10.99 -3.15
C GLY A 40 -5.83 -9.50 -2.81
N ILE A 41 -5.45 -9.08 -1.60
CA ILE A 41 -5.57 -7.69 -1.15
C ILE A 41 -4.20 -6.99 -1.21
N SER A 42 -4.15 -5.79 -1.80
CA SER A 42 -2.97 -4.93 -1.80
C SER A 42 -3.35 -3.51 -1.43
N ILE A 43 -2.67 -2.92 -0.44
CA ILE A 43 -2.99 -1.60 0.12
C ILE A 43 -1.76 -0.71 0.00
N GLY A 44 -1.92 0.50 -0.53
CA GLY A 44 -0.78 1.38 -0.70
C GLY A 44 -1.08 2.68 -1.43
N LEU A 45 -0.16 3.06 -2.31
CA LEU A 45 -0.19 4.32 -3.03
C LEU A 45 0.03 4.09 -4.52
N ALA A 46 -0.84 4.68 -5.34
CA ALA A 46 -0.78 4.59 -6.79
C ALA A 46 -0.79 5.97 -7.46
N THR A 47 -0.35 6.01 -8.71
CA THR A 47 -0.46 7.18 -9.58
C THR A 47 -1.75 7.06 -10.41
N LYS A 48 -2.28 8.17 -10.93
CA LYS A 48 -3.45 8.13 -11.83
C LYS A 48 -3.15 7.43 -13.17
N GLN A 49 -1.88 7.23 -13.50
CA GLN A 49 -1.46 6.50 -14.68
C GLN A 49 -1.62 4.98 -14.54
N MET A 50 -1.74 4.46 -13.31
CA MET A 50 -1.97 3.04 -13.09
C MET A 50 -3.35 2.64 -13.63
N PRO A 51 -3.45 1.66 -14.54
CA PRO A 51 -4.75 1.13 -14.96
C PRO A 51 -5.49 0.48 -13.78
N LEU A 52 -6.81 0.65 -13.72
CA LEU A 52 -7.61 0.15 -12.59
C LEU A 52 -7.74 -1.38 -12.54
N LYS A 53 -7.39 -2.09 -13.62
CA LYS A 53 -7.32 -3.56 -13.67
C LYS A 53 -5.92 -4.10 -13.39
N HIS A 54 -5.12 -3.36 -12.62
CA HIS A 54 -3.78 -3.75 -12.19
C HIS A 54 -3.65 -3.68 -10.66
N ILE A 55 -2.71 -4.45 -10.13
CA ILE A 55 -2.42 -4.52 -8.70
C ILE A 55 -1.49 -3.36 -8.29
N VAL A 56 -1.88 -2.61 -7.25
CA VAL A 56 -1.01 -1.60 -6.64
C VAL A 56 0.23 -2.28 -6.05
N GLY A 57 1.41 -1.73 -6.36
CA GLY A 57 2.72 -2.33 -6.11
C GLY A 57 3.31 -3.01 -7.35
N TRP A 58 2.48 -3.56 -8.24
CA TRP A 58 2.92 -4.26 -9.45
C TRP A 58 3.10 -3.30 -10.65
N TYR A 59 2.51 -2.12 -10.60
CA TYR A 59 2.67 -1.08 -11.61
C TYR A 59 3.80 -0.10 -11.23
N GLU A 60 4.50 0.45 -12.22
CA GLU A 60 5.57 1.41 -11.98
C GLU A 60 5.09 2.67 -11.26
N GLY A 61 5.90 3.21 -10.35
CA GLY A 61 5.55 4.38 -9.54
C GLY A 61 4.50 4.11 -8.46
N THR A 62 4.20 2.84 -8.16
CA THR A 62 3.26 2.44 -7.09
C THR A 62 3.96 1.66 -5.98
N TYR A 63 3.42 1.74 -4.76
CA TYR A 63 3.98 1.14 -3.56
C TYR A 63 2.87 0.45 -2.80
N ALA A 64 3.11 -0.74 -2.24
CA ALA A 64 2.06 -1.44 -1.53
C ALA A 64 2.55 -2.42 -0.48
N TYR A 65 1.62 -2.78 0.41
CA TYR A 65 1.68 -3.93 1.31
C TYR A 65 0.57 -4.91 0.91
N GLY A 66 0.95 -6.10 0.47
CA GLY A 66 0.03 -7.17 0.09
C GLY A 66 -0.30 -8.11 1.26
N SER A 67 -1.49 -8.73 1.22
CA SER A 67 -1.95 -9.65 2.29
C SER A 67 -1.04 -10.85 2.52
N SER A 68 -0.23 -11.22 1.52
CA SER A 68 0.81 -12.25 1.63
C SER A 68 2.09 -11.80 2.35
N GLY A 69 2.11 -10.65 3.03
CA GLY A 69 3.30 -10.21 3.79
C GLY A 69 4.39 -9.55 2.95
N ILE A 70 4.10 -9.20 1.69
CA ILE A 70 5.08 -8.66 0.74
C ILE A 70 4.90 -7.16 0.60
N LEU A 71 5.98 -6.40 0.77
CA LEU A 71 6.04 -4.99 0.38
C LEU A 71 6.56 -4.87 -1.05
N TRP A 72 5.88 -4.09 -1.87
CA TRP A 72 6.18 -3.88 -3.29
C TRP A 72 6.55 -2.43 -3.59
N GLY A 73 7.40 -2.24 -4.60
CA GLY A 73 7.76 -0.93 -5.14
C GLY A 73 8.89 -0.23 -4.39
N HIS A 74 9.60 -0.93 -3.50
CA HIS A 74 10.71 -0.38 -2.71
C HIS A 74 12.05 -0.96 -3.16
N ALA A 75 12.79 -0.23 -4.01
CA ALA A 75 14.12 -0.62 -4.46
C ALA A 75 15.17 -0.24 -3.40
N VAL A 76 15.37 -1.12 -2.41
CA VAL A 76 16.37 -0.96 -1.35
C VAL A 76 17.32 -2.15 -1.31
N GLU A 77 18.45 -2.02 -0.60
CA GLU A 77 19.38 -3.13 -0.40
C GLU A 77 18.66 -4.34 0.23
N GLY A 78 18.88 -5.52 -0.35
CA GLY A 78 18.21 -6.75 0.08
C GLY A 78 16.78 -6.94 -0.46
N SER A 79 16.30 -6.05 -1.33
CA SER A 79 15.07 -6.29 -2.11
C SER A 79 15.29 -7.38 -3.16
N SER A 80 14.25 -8.18 -3.41
CA SER A 80 14.20 -9.18 -4.48
C SER A 80 13.30 -8.69 -5.61
N HIS A 81 13.38 -9.33 -6.77
CA HIS A 81 12.44 -9.09 -7.87
C HIS A 81 11.64 -10.38 -8.08
N LEU A 82 10.36 -10.34 -7.76
CA LEU A 82 9.44 -11.44 -8.03
C LEU A 82 8.96 -11.38 -9.50
N ASP A 83 8.04 -12.27 -9.88
CA ASP A 83 7.66 -12.55 -11.28
C ASP A 83 7.28 -11.33 -12.13
N ASN A 84 6.82 -10.23 -11.52
CA ASN A 84 6.47 -8.98 -12.20
C ASN A 84 7.67 -8.05 -12.45
N GLY A 85 8.87 -8.43 -12.04
CA GLY A 85 10.08 -7.62 -12.13
C GLY A 85 10.10 -6.38 -11.21
N ARG A 86 9.12 -6.23 -10.31
CA ARG A 86 9.07 -5.12 -9.36
C ARG A 86 9.86 -5.45 -8.10
N PRO A 87 10.56 -4.46 -7.50
CA PRO A 87 11.22 -4.64 -6.22
C PRO A 87 10.22 -5.07 -5.15
N SER A 88 10.63 -6.05 -4.36
CA SER A 88 9.80 -6.72 -3.36
C SER A 88 10.59 -7.08 -2.10
N ILE A 89 9.92 -7.06 -0.96
CA ILE A 89 10.49 -7.44 0.34
C ILE A 89 9.52 -8.40 1.03
N CYS A 90 9.92 -9.67 1.15
CA CYS A 90 9.07 -10.78 1.63
C CYS A 90 9.38 -11.15 3.09
N LYS A 91 9.32 -10.17 4.01
CA LYS A 91 9.73 -10.34 5.41
C LYS A 91 8.68 -9.88 6.44
N PHE A 92 7.49 -9.50 5.99
CA PHE A 92 6.46 -8.95 6.86
C PHE A 92 5.34 -9.95 7.08
N SER A 93 4.59 -9.78 8.16
CA SER A 93 3.49 -10.68 8.49
C SER A 93 2.39 -10.60 7.42
N GLU A 94 1.73 -11.72 7.16
CA GLU A 94 0.49 -11.72 6.38
C GLU A 94 -0.62 -10.97 7.13
N PHE A 95 -1.68 -10.57 6.44
CA PHE A 95 -2.87 -10.00 7.05
C PHE A 95 -4.15 -10.52 6.39
N GLY A 96 -5.26 -10.44 7.11
CA GLY A 96 -6.56 -10.84 6.60
C GLY A 96 -7.73 -10.35 7.43
N ILE A 97 -8.85 -11.09 7.43
CA ILE A 97 -10.10 -10.71 8.11
C ILE A 97 -9.85 -10.25 9.56
N GLY A 98 -10.37 -9.07 9.89
CA GLY A 98 -10.28 -8.45 11.22
C GLY A 98 -9.01 -7.61 11.44
N ASP A 99 -8.01 -7.71 10.56
CA ASP A 99 -6.83 -6.86 10.62
C ASP A 99 -7.14 -5.43 10.13
N VAL A 100 -6.46 -4.46 10.74
CA VAL A 100 -6.44 -3.05 10.30
C VAL A 100 -5.07 -2.73 9.75
N ILE A 101 -5.01 -2.36 8.48
CA ILE A 101 -3.75 -2.06 7.77
C ILE A 101 -3.67 -0.58 7.47
N GLY A 102 -2.63 0.08 7.97
CA GLY A 102 -2.39 1.48 7.72
C GLY A 102 -1.36 1.71 6.63
N CYS A 103 -1.56 2.77 5.86
CA CYS A 103 -0.58 3.29 4.91
C CYS A 103 -0.52 4.82 5.00
N GLY A 104 0.70 5.36 5.05
CA GLY A 104 0.90 6.79 5.09
C GLY A 104 2.26 7.24 4.61
N VAL A 105 2.46 8.55 4.59
CA VAL A 105 3.69 9.20 4.14
C VAL A 105 4.02 10.34 5.08
N ASN A 106 5.24 10.34 5.61
CA ASN A 106 5.82 11.55 6.19
C ASN A 106 6.09 12.54 5.04
N LEU A 107 5.41 13.69 5.06
CA LEU A 107 5.44 14.63 3.94
C LEU A 107 6.79 15.34 3.78
N ALA A 108 7.55 15.48 4.87
CA ALA A 108 8.87 16.09 4.88
C ALA A 108 9.94 15.15 4.32
N THR A 109 10.00 13.93 4.85
CA THR A 109 11.06 12.97 4.53
C THR A 109 10.73 12.06 3.35
N ARG A 110 9.46 12.04 2.92
CA ARG A 110 8.91 11.11 1.93
C ARG A 110 8.96 9.65 2.38
N GLN A 111 9.20 9.39 3.66
CA GLN A 111 9.18 8.05 4.23
C GLN A 111 7.77 7.48 4.18
N ILE A 112 7.62 6.26 3.66
CA ILE A 112 6.35 5.54 3.69
C ILE A 112 6.21 4.77 5.00
N ILE A 113 5.00 4.81 5.55
CA ILE A 113 4.65 4.21 6.83
C ILE A 113 3.62 3.13 6.55
N TYR A 114 3.90 1.91 7.01
CA TYR A 114 2.93 0.83 7.04
C TYR A 114 2.68 0.41 8.48
N THR A 115 1.44 0.08 8.80
CA THR A 115 1.08 -0.46 10.11
C THR A 115 0.18 -1.67 9.96
N LYS A 116 0.23 -2.54 10.96
CA LYS A 116 -0.73 -3.63 11.14
C LYS A 116 -1.25 -3.55 12.56
N ASN A 117 -2.56 -3.47 12.72
CA ASN A 117 -3.26 -3.45 14.00
C ASN A 117 -2.74 -2.39 14.98
N GLY A 118 -2.43 -1.20 14.48
CA GLY A 118 -1.91 -0.09 15.28
C GLY A 118 -0.42 -0.21 15.64
N GLN A 119 0.29 -1.21 15.10
CA GLN A 119 1.74 -1.34 15.24
C GLN A 119 2.44 -1.02 13.93
N ARG A 120 3.44 -0.14 13.99
CA ARG A 120 4.25 0.23 12.82
C ARG A 120 5.17 -0.90 12.41
N LEU A 121 5.20 -1.20 11.11
CA LEU A 121 6.17 -2.14 10.53
C LEU A 121 7.54 -1.49 10.47
N ASN A 122 8.61 -2.29 10.58
CA ASN A 122 9.97 -1.78 10.48
C ASN A 122 10.34 -1.41 9.03
N THR A 123 9.86 -0.25 8.59
CA THR A 123 10.00 0.28 7.22
C THR A 123 10.73 1.61 7.20
N ALA A 124 11.62 1.84 8.17
CA ALA A 124 12.26 3.15 8.38
C ALA A 124 13.07 3.64 7.16
N GLN A 125 13.58 2.71 6.36
CA GLN A 125 14.38 2.98 5.16
C GLN A 125 13.57 3.03 3.85
N LEU A 126 12.23 2.95 3.92
CA LEU A 126 11.38 2.92 2.72
C LEU A 126 10.85 4.33 2.44
N PHE A 127 11.00 4.78 1.19
CA PHE A 127 10.65 6.12 0.74
C PHE A 127 9.87 6.08 -0.57
N VAL A 128 8.98 7.06 -0.77
CA VAL A 128 8.31 7.26 -2.05
C VAL A 128 9.09 8.23 -2.94
N ASP A 129 9.58 7.73 -4.07
CA ASP A 129 10.38 8.46 -5.06
C ASP A 129 9.57 9.00 -6.25
N SER A 130 8.28 8.72 -6.32
CA SER A 130 7.43 9.18 -7.42
C SER A 130 7.37 10.72 -7.50
N ALA A 131 7.72 11.24 -8.68
CA ALA A 131 7.57 12.65 -9.03
C ALA A 131 6.11 13.05 -9.29
N THR A 132 5.23 12.07 -9.54
CA THR A 132 3.80 12.30 -9.78
C THR A 132 2.99 12.26 -8.49
N ASN A 133 1.76 12.75 -8.56
CA ASN A 133 0.86 12.70 -7.41
C ASN A 133 0.51 11.24 -7.09
N LEU A 134 0.74 10.85 -5.84
CA LEU A 134 0.32 9.57 -5.29
C LEU A 134 -1.04 9.70 -4.64
N PHE A 135 -1.84 8.66 -4.74
CA PHE A 135 -3.19 8.56 -4.17
C PHE A 135 -3.28 7.28 -3.35
N PRO A 136 -3.97 7.30 -2.20
CA PRO A 136 -4.40 6.09 -1.52
C PRO A 136 -5.05 5.13 -2.50
N CYS A 137 -4.64 3.87 -2.47
CA CYS A 137 -5.10 2.87 -3.42
C CYS A 137 -5.23 1.51 -2.75
N VAL A 138 -6.32 0.81 -3.08
CA VAL A 138 -6.56 -0.56 -2.66
C VAL A 138 -6.87 -1.40 -3.89
N THR A 139 -6.25 -2.57 -4.01
CA THR A 139 -6.58 -3.60 -4.99
C THR A 139 -7.22 -4.79 -4.30
N LEU A 140 -8.32 -5.28 -4.86
CA LEU A 140 -8.95 -6.55 -4.49
C LEU A 140 -8.94 -7.49 -5.71
N SER A 141 -8.48 -8.73 -5.54
CA SER A 141 -8.39 -9.72 -6.62
C SER A 141 -9.41 -10.85 -6.50
N ASP A 142 -10.01 -11.03 -5.31
CA ASP A 142 -10.93 -12.12 -5.04
C ASP A 142 -12.35 -11.61 -4.83
N SER A 143 -13.28 -12.13 -5.62
CA SER A 143 -14.69 -11.73 -5.60
C SER A 143 -15.32 -11.93 -4.22
N GLY A 144 -16.09 -10.95 -3.76
CA GLY A 144 -16.74 -11.00 -2.45
C GLY A 144 -15.87 -10.56 -1.26
N THR A 145 -14.64 -10.14 -1.51
CA THR A 145 -13.78 -9.42 -0.54
C THR A 145 -14.35 -8.04 -0.25
N ASN A 146 -14.44 -7.67 1.02
CA ASN A 146 -14.95 -6.39 1.50
C ASN A 146 -13.95 -5.74 2.44
N ILE A 147 -13.75 -4.43 2.26
CA ILE A 147 -12.90 -3.60 3.11
C ILE A 147 -13.64 -2.33 3.49
N GLU A 148 -13.17 -1.67 4.54
CA GLU A 148 -13.58 -0.31 4.90
C GLU A 148 -12.33 0.57 4.97
N ALA A 149 -12.33 1.70 4.26
CA ALA A 149 -11.24 2.66 4.30
C ALA A 149 -11.59 3.82 5.25
N ASN A 150 -10.70 4.09 6.18
CA ASN A 150 -10.80 5.17 7.15
C ASN A 150 -9.73 6.24 6.85
N PHE A 151 -10.17 7.44 6.48
CA PHE A 151 -9.30 8.59 6.22
C PHE A 151 -9.16 9.53 7.44
N GLY A 152 -9.58 9.04 8.62
CA GLY A 152 -9.43 9.70 9.90
C GLY A 152 -10.68 10.41 10.39
N PRO A 153 -10.60 11.03 11.58
CA PRO A 153 -9.38 11.13 12.41
C PRO A 153 -9.10 9.92 13.30
N ASP A 154 -10.06 9.02 13.49
CA ASP A 154 -10.00 7.97 14.50
C ASP A 154 -9.24 6.74 14.00
N PHE A 155 -7.93 6.69 14.22
CA PHE A 155 -7.07 5.58 13.80
C PHE A 155 -6.78 4.61 14.95
N LYS A 156 -6.55 3.33 14.60
CA LYS A 156 -6.01 2.34 15.53
C LYS A 156 -4.52 2.60 15.82
N PHE A 157 -3.78 3.11 14.83
CA PHE A 157 -2.41 3.57 15.02
C PHE A 157 -2.38 4.95 15.69
N ASN A 158 -1.61 5.06 16.78
CA ASN A 158 -1.40 6.33 17.46
C ASN A 158 -0.28 7.14 16.80
N ILE A 159 -0.65 7.95 15.81
CA ILE A 159 0.28 8.81 15.06
C ILE A 159 1.06 9.76 15.99
N ALA A 160 0.43 10.30 17.03
CA ALA A 160 1.06 11.29 17.91
C ALA A 160 2.13 10.70 18.85
N ALA A 161 2.00 9.42 19.20
CA ALA A 161 2.93 8.73 20.11
C ALA A 161 4.19 8.21 19.42
N ASP A 162 4.18 8.03 18.09
CA ASP A 162 5.31 7.42 17.35
C ASP A 162 6.46 8.41 17.06
N GLY A 163 6.37 9.65 17.55
CA GLY A 163 7.47 10.63 17.52
C GLY A 163 7.85 11.15 16.13
N ILE A 164 6.90 11.16 15.20
CA ILE A 164 7.05 11.66 13.82
C ILE A 164 6.42 13.05 13.67
#